data_AF-A0A2A5BG53-F1
#
_entry.id   AF-A0A2A5BG53-F1
#
_cell.length_a   1.000
_cell.length_b   1.000
_cell.length_c   1.000
_cell.angle_alpha   90.00
_cell.angle_beta   90.00
_cell.angle_gamma   90.00
#
_symmetry.space_group_name_H-M   'P 1'
#
loop_
_entity.id
_entity.type
_entity.pdbx_description
1 polymer ?
#
loop_
_entity_poly.entity_id
_entity_poly.type
_entity_poly.pdbx_seq_one_letter_code
_entity_poly.pdbx_strand_id
1 'polypeptide(L)'
;MLKTDQLSDSNTYRLIERENLSQIHQQMPTVLASKTIAAIGVLWTLSYSINITILTCWFALICSCNAARYLIDLCKYHTFSIRQLKRLYVIGSLTSGLLWAAVLLIASDFGDLGAMTVLSVVTTFSLSITLISHAHYPPAYYAYSIPSILGMSIAFTQYDTGYNHIAIVMTIVLFFILISYCRNIQKNLNASIILKKKIAPSCWK
;
A
#
# COMPACT_ATOMS: atom_id res chain seq x y z
N MET A 1 30.50 -20.60 -25.01
CA MET A 1 30.14 -21.08 -23.65
C MET A 1 29.42 -20.04 -22.77
N LEU A 2 29.01 -18.86 -23.29
CA LEU A 2 28.38 -17.77 -22.51
C LEU A 2 26.84 -17.77 -22.48
N LYS A 3 26.17 -18.71 -23.18
CA LYS A 3 24.71 -18.67 -23.39
C LYS A 3 23.91 -19.34 -22.26
N THR A 4 24.53 -20.26 -21.51
CA THR A 4 23.90 -21.04 -20.45
C THR A 4 23.68 -20.25 -19.16
N ASP A 5 24.58 -19.34 -18.79
CA ASP A 5 24.44 -18.55 -17.56
C ASP A 5 23.34 -17.47 -17.68
N GLN A 6 23.25 -16.78 -18.82
CA GLN A 6 22.19 -15.78 -19.04
C GLN A 6 20.77 -16.37 -19.10
N LEU A 7 20.64 -17.62 -19.59
CA LEU A 7 19.36 -18.33 -19.64
C LEU A 7 18.90 -18.79 -18.23
N SER A 8 19.84 -19.22 -17.38
CA SER A 8 19.59 -19.56 -15.98
C SER A 8 19.05 -18.37 -15.17
N ASP A 9 19.63 -17.19 -15.42
CA ASP A 9 19.23 -15.95 -14.76
C ASP A 9 17.79 -15.54 -15.14
N SER A 10 17.45 -15.53 -16.44
CA SER A 10 16.13 -15.11 -16.92
C SER A 10 14.97 -15.96 -16.36
N ASN A 11 15.16 -17.28 -16.25
CA ASN A 11 14.18 -18.19 -15.67
C ASN A 11 14.06 -17.99 -14.16
N THR A 12 15.17 -17.73 -13.47
CA THR A 12 15.17 -17.45 -12.02
C THR A 12 14.43 -16.16 -11.70
N TYR A 13 14.64 -15.09 -12.48
CA TYR A 13 13.89 -13.84 -12.30
C TYR A 13 12.37 -14.02 -12.48
N ARG A 14 11.93 -14.74 -13.52
CA ARG A 14 10.50 -15.02 -13.74
C ARG A 14 9.87 -15.81 -12.60
N LEU A 15 10.62 -16.75 -12.02
CA LEU A 15 10.16 -17.53 -10.88
C LEU A 15 10.03 -16.68 -9.61
N ILE A 16 11.03 -15.86 -9.30
CA ILE A 16 10.98 -14.93 -8.16
C ILE A 16 9.80 -13.96 -8.32
N GLU A 17 9.60 -13.45 -9.53
CA GLU A 17 8.48 -12.56 -9.84
C GLU A 17 7.12 -13.22 -9.60
N ARG A 18 6.95 -14.47 -10.06
CA ARG A 18 5.71 -15.23 -9.87
C ARG A 18 5.45 -15.53 -8.39
N GLU A 19 6.49 -15.92 -7.66
CA GLU A 19 6.39 -16.20 -6.22
C GLU A 19 6.01 -14.94 -5.44
N ASN A 20 6.69 -13.81 -5.70
CA ASN A 20 6.35 -12.54 -5.08
C ASN A 20 4.89 -12.13 -5.35
N LEU A 21 4.41 -12.31 -6.59
CA LEU A 21 3.03 -12.01 -6.92
C LEU A 21 2.05 -12.95 -6.20
N SER A 22 2.37 -14.24 -6.11
CA SER A 22 1.58 -15.22 -5.34
C SER A 22 1.45 -14.81 -3.88
N GLN A 23 2.56 -14.43 -3.23
CA GLN A 23 2.59 -13.97 -1.84
C GLN A 23 1.72 -12.71 -1.62
N ILE A 24 1.78 -11.74 -2.53
CA ILE A 24 0.91 -10.54 -2.51
C ILE A 24 -0.56 -10.95 -2.49
N HIS A 25 -0.93 -11.87 -3.38
CA HIS A 25 -2.31 -12.31 -3.53
C HIS A 25 -2.79 -13.13 -2.32
N GLN A 26 -1.92 -13.92 -1.68
CA GLN A 26 -2.25 -14.62 -0.43
C GLN A 26 -2.57 -13.65 0.71
N GLN A 27 -1.88 -12.52 0.79
CA GLN A 27 -2.10 -11.51 1.84
C GLN A 27 -3.22 -10.51 1.50
N MET A 28 -3.70 -10.49 0.24
CA MET A 28 -4.68 -9.51 -0.23
C MET A 28 -5.96 -9.47 0.60
N PRO A 29 -6.62 -10.60 0.96
CA PRO A 29 -7.88 -10.55 1.72
C PRO A 29 -7.70 -9.86 3.07
N THR A 30 -6.63 -10.17 3.79
CA THR A 30 -6.31 -9.55 5.09
C THR A 30 -6.03 -8.06 4.95
N VAL A 31 -5.31 -7.65 3.91
CA VAL A 31 -5.00 -6.23 3.64
C VAL A 31 -6.25 -5.44 3.25
N LEU A 32 -7.14 -6.03 2.45
CA LEU A 32 -8.40 -5.39 2.08
C LEU A 32 -9.33 -5.28 3.29
N ALA A 33 -9.43 -6.33 4.11
CA ALA A 33 -10.22 -6.32 5.33
C ALA A 33 -9.72 -5.25 6.31
N SER A 34 -8.40 -5.16 6.55
CA SER A 34 -7.84 -4.15 7.45
C SER A 34 -8.08 -2.72 6.96
N LYS A 35 -7.99 -2.48 5.63
CA LYS A 35 -8.33 -1.18 5.04
C LYS A 35 -9.81 -0.82 5.19
N THR A 36 -10.71 -1.79 5.02
CA THR A 36 -12.15 -1.56 5.22
C THR A 36 -12.45 -1.26 6.69
N ILE A 37 -11.86 -2.00 7.63
CA ILE A 37 -12.01 -1.76 9.07
C ILE A 37 -11.49 -0.36 9.44
N ALA A 38 -10.32 0.04 8.93
CA ALA A 38 -9.78 1.37 9.13
C ALA A 38 -10.73 2.46 8.59
N ALA A 39 -11.31 2.24 7.40
CA ALA A 39 -12.26 3.18 6.81
C ALA A 39 -13.58 3.28 7.60
N ILE A 40 -14.07 2.17 8.17
CA ILE A 40 -15.22 2.18 9.10
C ILE A 40 -14.89 3.01 10.35
N GLY A 41 -13.70 2.81 10.92
CA GLY A 41 -13.24 3.59 12.08
C GLY A 41 -13.22 5.09 11.78
N VAL A 42 -12.68 5.47 10.61
CA VAL A 42 -12.64 6.87 10.16
C VAL A 42 -14.04 7.44 9.94
N LEU A 43 -14.93 6.71 9.25
CA LEU A 43 -16.32 7.10 9.04
C LEU A 43 -17.03 7.35 10.38
N TRP A 44 -16.87 6.43 11.34
CA TRP A 44 -17.47 6.54 12.65
C TRP A 44 -16.95 7.75 13.43
N THR A 45 -15.63 7.89 13.53
CA THR A 45 -15.00 8.96 14.32
C THR A 45 -15.27 10.34 13.73
N LEU A 46 -15.25 10.48 12.40
CA LEU A 46 -15.40 11.78 11.74
C LEU A 46 -16.86 12.16 11.45
N SER A 47 -17.81 11.26 11.68
CA SER A 47 -19.25 11.52 11.41
C SER A 47 -19.81 12.74 12.16
N TYR A 48 -19.20 13.10 13.28
CA TYR A 48 -19.58 14.27 14.08
C TYR A 48 -18.93 15.58 13.63
N SER A 49 -17.79 15.50 12.92
CA SER A 49 -16.99 16.68 12.54
C SER A 49 -17.13 17.05 11.06
N ILE A 50 -17.43 16.07 10.21
CA ILE A 50 -17.51 16.22 8.75
C ILE A 50 -18.92 15.83 8.28
N ASN A 51 -19.40 16.46 7.21
CA ASN A 51 -20.68 16.10 6.59
C ASN A 51 -20.75 14.59 6.27
N ILE A 52 -21.72 13.89 6.89
CA ILE A 52 -21.89 12.44 6.77
C ILE A 52 -22.10 11.98 5.33
N THR A 53 -22.71 12.79 4.47
CA THR A 53 -22.90 12.46 3.05
C THR A 53 -21.54 12.38 2.33
N ILE A 54 -20.64 13.34 2.57
CA ILE A 54 -19.29 13.34 1.98
C ILE A 54 -18.50 12.11 2.44
N LEU A 55 -18.51 11.82 3.74
CA LEU A 55 -17.84 10.65 4.30
C LEU A 55 -18.42 9.34 3.77
N THR A 56 -19.74 9.26 3.60
CA THR A 56 -20.41 8.07 3.06
C THR A 56 -20.03 7.86 1.58
N CYS A 57 -19.97 8.92 0.79
CA CYS A 57 -19.47 8.84 -0.59
C CYS A 57 -18.01 8.37 -0.65
N TRP A 58 -17.14 8.93 0.19
CA TRP A 58 -15.74 8.50 0.30
C TRP A 58 -15.63 7.03 0.70
N PHE A 59 -16.39 6.60 1.70
CA PHE A 59 -16.42 5.21 2.16
C PHE A 59 -16.91 4.26 1.05
N ALA A 60 -17.96 4.63 0.32
CA ALA A 60 -18.45 3.87 -0.82
C ALA A 60 -17.39 3.71 -1.92
N LEU A 61 -16.58 4.75 -2.17
CA LEU A 61 -15.46 4.68 -3.12
C LEU A 61 -14.35 3.74 -2.64
N ILE A 62 -14.01 3.76 -1.34
CA ILE A 62 -13.06 2.82 -0.74
C ILE A 62 -13.57 1.38 -0.88
N CYS A 63 -14.83 1.12 -0.54
CA CYS A 63 -15.47 -0.19 -0.68
C CYS A 63 -15.47 -0.66 -2.13
N SER A 64 -15.81 0.23 -3.08
CA SER A 64 -15.78 -0.07 -4.51
C SER A 64 -14.36 -0.40 -4.99
N CYS A 65 -13.36 0.36 -4.54
CA CYS A 65 -11.95 0.08 -4.86
C CYS A 65 -11.49 -1.27 -4.29
N ASN A 66 -11.88 -1.61 -3.05
CA ASN A 66 -11.54 -2.88 -2.42
C ASN A 66 -12.26 -4.05 -3.10
N ALA A 67 -13.54 -3.89 -3.46
CA ALA A 67 -14.31 -4.88 -4.21
C ALA A 67 -13.69 -5.14 -5.59
N ALA A 68 -13.31 -4.10 -6.33
CA ALA A 68 -12.64 -4.25 -7.61
C ALA A 68 -11.30 -5.02 -7.48
N ARG A 69 -10.49 -4.70 -6.46
CA ARG A 69 -9.24 -5.43 -6.17
C ARG A 69 -9.49 -6.90 -5.81
N TYR A 70 -10.55 -7.18 -5.06
CA TYR A 70 -10.94 -8.54 -4.71
C TYR A 70 -11.41 -9.33 -5.93
N LEU A 71 -12.23 -8.73 -6.81
CA LEU A 71 -12.65 -9.36 -8.07
C LEU A 71 -11.47 -9.66 -8.99
N ILE A 72 -10.50 -8.73 -9.11
CA ILE A 72 -9.26 -8.96 -9.85
C ILE A 72 -8.48 -10.14 -9.25
N ASP A 73 -8.45 -10.26 -7.92
CA ASP A 73 -7.79 -11.38 -7.24
C ASP A 73 -8.45 -12.73 -7.55
N LEU A 74 -9.78 -12.78 -7.64
CA LEU A 74 -10.51 -14.00 -8.00
C LEU A 74 -10.27 -14.41 -9.46
N CYS A 75 -10.16 -13.46 -10.38
CA CYS A 75 -9.99 -13.73 -11.82
C CYS A 75 -8.51 -13.79 -12.28
N LYS A 76 -7.55 -13.68 -11.36
CA LYS A 76 -6.13 -13.39 -11.66
C LYS A 76 -5.43 -14.35 -12.62
N TYR A 77 -5.77 -15.65 -12.61
CA TYR A 77 -5.13 -16.66 -13.46
C TYR A 77 -5.91 -17.01 -14.75
N HIS A 78 -7.17 -16.59 -14.85
CA HIS A 78 -8.00 -16.89 -16.01
C HIS A 78 -8.02 -15.75 -17.04
N THR A 79 -7.95 -14.50 -16.57
CA THR A 79 -8.25 -13.35 -17.43
C THR A 79 -7.02 -12.48 -17.72
N PHE A 80 -6.02 -12.48 -16.85
CA PHE A 80 -4.95 -11.48 -16.89
C PHE A 80 -3.55 -12.09 -17.02
N SER A 81 -2.71 -11.46 -17.84
CA SER A 81 -1.28 -11.71 -17.83
C SER A 81 -0.62 -11.16 -16.57
N ILE A 82 0.54 -11.72 -16.18
CA ILE A 82 1.35 -11.23 -15.04
C ILE A 82 1.63 -9.72 -15.13
N ARG A 83 1.93 -9.22 -16.34
CA ARG A 83 2.21 -7.80 -16.57
C ARG A 83 0.97 -6.93 -16.34
N GLN A 84 -0.20 -7.37 -16.79
CA GLN A 84 -1.47 -6.67 -16.55
C GLN A 84 -1.82 -6.66 -15.06
N LEU A 85 -1.65 -7.80 -14.38
CA LEU A 85 -1.93 -7.92 -12.95
C LEU A 85 -1.08 -6.97 -12.10
N LYS A 86 0.21 -6.84 -12.42
CA LYS A 86 1.10 -5.85 -11.80
C LYS A 86 0.63 -4.41 -12.02
N ARG A 87 0.21 -4.06 -13.25
CA ARG A 87 -0.31 -2.72 -13.56
C ARG A 87 -1.59 -2.43 -12.79
N LEU A 88 -2.53 -3.37 -12.79
CA LEU A 88 -3.79 -3.26 -12.03
C LEU A 88 -3.54 -3.11 -10.54
N TYR A 89 -2.56 -3.84 -9.99
CA TYR A 89 -2.17 -3.73 -8.59
C TYR A 89 -1.60 -2.33 -8.26
N VAL A 90 -0.73 -1.78 -9.12
CA VAL A 90 -0.20 -0.41 -8.96
C VAL A 90 -1.30 0.63 -9.05
N ILE A 91 -2.19 0.52 -10.05
CA ILE A 91 -3.33 1.43 -10.22
C ILE A 91 -4.24 1.36 -8.99
N GLY A 92 -4.60 0.16 -8.53
CA GLY A 92 -5.44 -0.02 -7.35
C GLY A 92 -4.79 0.45 -6.05
N SER A 93 -3.46 0.51 -5.98
CA SER A 93 -2.73 1.09 -4.86
C SER A 93 -2.64 2.61 -4.96
N LEU A 94 -2.48 3.15 -6.16
CA LEU A 94 -2.54 4.59 -6.44
C LEU A 94 -3.91 5.17 -6.09
N THR A 95 -5.00 4.55 -6.57
CA THR A 95 -6.37 5.00 -6.29
C THR A 95 -6.65 4.95 -4.79
N SER A 96 -6.21 3.90 -4.09
CA SER A 96 -6.33 3.82 -2.64
C SER A 96 -5.59 4.97 -1.96
N GLY A 97 -4.35 5.27 -2.37
CA GLY A 97 -3.57 6.36 -1.79
C GLY A 97 -4.20 7.74 -2.05
N LEU A 98 -4.75 7.97 -3.24
CA LEU A 98 -5.48 9.19 -3.57
C LEU A 98 -6.77 9.34 -2.76
N LEU A 99 -7.52 8.26 -2.52
CA LEU A 99 -8.71 8.31 -1.68
C LEU A 99 -8.38 8.64 -0.22
N TRP A 100 -7.27 8.10 0.31
CA TRP A 100 -6.79 8.47 1.65
C TRP A 100 -6.30 9.92 1.71
N ALA A 101 -5.60 10.39 0.69
CA ALA A 101 -5.22 11.79 0.57
C ALA A 101 -6.45 12.72 0.52
N ALA A 102 -7.49 12.33 -0.21
CA ALA A 102 -8.71 13.11 -0.35
C ALA A 102 -9.44 13.30 0.99
N VAL A 103 -9.59 12.26 1.81
CA VAL A 103 -10.25 12.41 3.12
C VAL A 103 -9.44 13.25 4.10
N LEU A 104 -8.10 13.19 4.02
CA LEU A 104 -7.23 14.09 4.78
C LEU A 104 -7.49 15.55 4.39
N LEU A 105 -7.45 15.87 3.09
CA LEU A 105 -7.69 17.24 2.61
C LEU A 105 -9.10 17.74 2.92
N ILE A 106 -10.12 16.88 2.79
CA ILE A 106 -11.50 17.24 3.17
C ILE A 106 -11.56 17.56 4.65
N ALA A 107 -10.93 16.74 5.50
CA ALA A 107 -10.98 16.93 6.94
C ALA A 107 -10.25 18.20 7.41
N SER A 108 -9.27 18.72 6.68
CA SER A 108 -8.54 19.94 7.07
C SER A 108 -9.37 21.20 6.90
N ASP A 109 -10.29 21.20 5.94
CA ASP A 109 -11.19 22.33 5.74
C ASP A 109 -12.18 22.52 6.92
N PHE A 110 -12.41 21.49 7.74
CA PHE A 110 -13.34 21.56 8.89
C PHE A 110 -12.70 22.03 10.20
N GLY A 111 -11.37 22.19 10.26
CA GLY A 111 -10.70 22.84 11.40
C GLY A 111 -10.68 22.05 12.74
N ASP A 112 -11.16 20.81 12.79
CA ASP A 112 -11.05 19.92 13.96
C ASP A 112 -9.69 19.19 14.07
N LEU A 113 -8.82 19.67 14.98
CA LEU A 113 -7.47 19.10 15.19
C LEU A 113 -7.52 17.64 15.67
N GLY A 114 -8.58 17.26 16.40
CA GLY A 114 -8.79 15.90 16.88
C GLY A 114 -9.01 14.95 15.71
N ALA A 115 -9.92 15.30 14.80
CA ALA A 115 -10.17 14.58 13.56
C ALA A 115 -8.89 14.39 12.74
N MET A 116 -8.10 15.44 12.58
CA MET A 116 -6.83 15.40 11.86
C MET A 116 -5.79 14.46 12.47
N THR A 117 -5.66 14.52 13.79
CA THR A 117 -4.72 13.67 14.52
C THR A 117 -5.09 12.21 14.36
N VAL A 118 -6.37 11.87 14.52
CA VAL A 118 -6.87 10.50 14.31
C VAL A 118 -6.59 10.03 12.88
N LEU A 119 -6.92 10.85 11.87
CA LEU A 119 -6.67 10.51 10.46
C LEU A 119 -5.19 10.30 10.17
N SER A 120 -4.32 11.15 10.71
CA SER A 120 -2.87 11.07 10.52
C SER A 120 -2.30 9.78 11.14
N VAL A 121 -2.77 9.42 12.33
CA VAL A 121 -2.42 8.17 13.00
C VAL A 121 -2.90 6.97 12.19
N VAL A 122 -4.17 6.92 11.78
CA VAL A 122 -4.74 5.83 10.98
C VAL A 122 -4.01 5.68 9.64
N THR A 123 -3.67 6.80 8.99
CA THR A 123 -2.91 6.81 7.73
C THR A 123 -1.51 6.26 7.95
N THR A 124 -0.83 6.66 9.03
CA THR A 124 0.51 6.18 9.39
C THR A 124 0.53 4.67 9.68
N PHE A 125 -0.46 4.17 10.43
CA PHE A 125 -0.63 2.74 10.65
C PHE A 125 -0.91 2.00 9.34
N SER A 126 -1.77 2.56 8.48
CA SER A 126 -2.05 1.97 7.16
C SER A 126 -0.83 1.92 6.25
N LEU A 127 0.03 2.96 6.25
CA LEU A 127 1.32 2.96 5.56
C LEU A 127 2.24 1.84 6.06
N SER A 128 2.23 1.56 7.36
CA SER A 128 3.04 0.51 7.97
C SER A 128 2.51 -0.89 7.65
N ILE A 129 1.19 -1.10 7.67
CA ILE A 129 0.56 -2.39 7.31
C ILE A 129 0.73 -2.67 5.81
N THR A 130 0.55 -1.66 4.97
CA THR A 130 0.72 -1.80 3.51
C THR A 130 2.17 -2.05 3.12
N LEU A 131 3.14 -1.59 3.91
CA LEU A 131 4.56 -1.87 3.68
C LEU A 131 4.85 -3.38 3.62
N ILE A 132 4.33 -4.14 4.58
CA ILE A 132 4.57 -5.59 4.67
C ILE A 132 4.01 -6.29 3.43
N SER A 133 2.78 -5.94 3.04
CA SER A 133 2.11 -6.58 1.91
C SER A 133 2.67 -6.15 0.54
N HIS A 134 3.12 -4.91 0.42
CA HIS A 134 3.62 -4.36 -0.84
C HIS A 134 5.14 -4.49 -0.99
N ALA A 135 5.87 -4.96 0.03
CA ALA A 135 7.32 -5.16 -0.05
C ALA A 135 7.73 -6.15 -1.17
N HIS A 136 6.86 -7.09 -1.53
CA HIS A 136 7.04 -8.00 -2.66
C HIS A 136 7.04 -7.27 -4.03
N TYR A 137 6.41 -6.09 -4.11
CA TYR A 137 6.39 -5.26 -5.32
C TYR A 137 6.38 -3.76 -4.97
N PRO A 138 7.56 -3.17 -4.68
CA PRO A 138 7.69 -1.79 -4.21
C PRO A 138 7.03 -0.70 -5.05
N PRO A 139 6.92 -0.80 -6.39
CA PRO A 139 6.21 0.21 -7.17
C PRO A 139 4.78 0.45 -6.69
N ALA A 140 4.09 -0.60 -6.21
CA ALA A 140 2.75 -0.46 -5.66
C ALA A 140 2.75 0.21 -4.28
N TYR A 141 3.80 -0.01 -3.48
CA TYR A 141 3.98 0.72 -2.22
C TYR A 141 4.17 2.22 -2.46
N TYR A 142 5.01 2.59 -3.42
CA TYR A 142 5.24 4.00 -3.79
C TYR A 142 3.97 4.65 -4.31
N ALA A 143 3.23 3.96 -5.17
CA ALA A 143 1.96 4.42 -5.70
C ALA A 143 0.92 4.71 -4.59
N TYR A 144 0.90 3.93 -3.52
CA TYR A 144 0.02 4.17 -2.37
C TYR A 144 0.55 5.27 -1.44
N SER A 145 1.83 5.20 -1.08
CA SER A 145 2.43 6.01 -0.02
C SER A 145 2.64 7.47 -0.43
N ILE A 146 3.11 7.74 -1.64
CA ILE A 146 3.38 9.10 -2.14
C ILE A 146 2.13 9.99 -2.05
N PRO A 147 0.99 9.67 -2.69
CA PRO A 147 -0.18 10.53 -2.61
C PRO A 147 -0.72 10.66 -1.18
N SER A 148 -0.70 9.58 -0.38
CA SER A 148 -1.19 9.61 1.01
C SER A 148 -0.37 10.59 1.87
N ILE A 149 0.96 10.53 1.76
CA ILE A 149 1.88 11.40 2.51
C ILE A 149 1.84 12.83 2.01
N LEU A 150 1.76 13.04 0.70
CA LEU A 150 1.58 14.38 0.14
C LEU A 150 0.27 14.99 0.63
N GLY A 151 -0.84 14.25 0.58
CA GLY A 151 -2.14 14.68 1.10
C GLY A 151 -2.06 15.04 2.59
N MET A 152 -1.42 14.19 3.40
CA MET A 152 -1.22 14.45 4.84
C MET A 152 -0.37 15.70 5.08
N SER A 153 0.71 15.89 4.30
CA SER A 153 1.59 17.04 4.42
C SER A 153 0.87 18.34 4.05
N ILE A 154 0.08 18.33 2.97
CA ILE A 154 -0.73 19.47 2.54
C ILE A 154 -1.82 19.77 3.58
N ALA A 155 -2.51 18.76 4.09
CA ALA A 155 -3.50 18.93 5.15
C ALA A 155 -2.93 19.63 6.39
N PHE A 156 -1.69 19.30 6.80
CA PHE A 156 -1.02 20.00 7.91
C PHE A 156 -0.66 21.46 7.61
N THR A 157 -0.45 21.83 6.34
CA THR A 157 -0.19 23.24 5.99
C THR A 157 -1.41 24.14 6.13
N GLN A 158 -2.62 23.57 6.11
CA GLN A 158 -3.87 24.32 6.24
C GLN A 158 -4.22 24.66 7.69
N TYR A 159 -3.54 24.07 8.66
CA TYR A 159 -3.66 24.47 10.06
C TYR A 159 -2.72 25.62 10.39
N ASP A 160 -3.19 26.54 11.23
CA ASP A 160 -2.39 27.63 11.78
C ASP A 160 -1.96 27.30 13.21
N THR A 161 -1.16 26.24 13.36
CA THR A 161 -0.48 25.95 14.63
C THR A 161 1.02 26.05 14.41
N GLY A 162 1.72 26.74 15.31
CA GLY A 162 3.18 26.96 15.21
C GLY A 162 4.03 25.68 15.15
N TYR A 163 3.43 24.50 15.33
CA TYR A 163 4.10 23.19 15.32
C TYR A 163 3.89 22.36 14.04
N ASN A 164 3.12 22.86 13.05
CA ASN A 164 2.80 22.08 11.84
C ASN A 164 4.02 21.74 10.97
N HIS A 165 5.04 22.60 10.97
CA HIS A 165 6.29 22.32 10.25
C HIS A 165 7.00 21.07 10.79
N ILE A 166 6.95 20.83 12.10
CA ILE A 166 7.54 19.63 12.72
C ILE A 166 6.79 18.39 12.26
N ALA A 167 5.45 18.42 12.25
CA ALA A 167 4.64 17.29 11.79
C ALA A 167 4.91 16.94 10.32
N ILE A 168 5.05 17.94 9.46
CA ILE A 168 5.40 17.75 8.03
C ILE A 168 6.79 17.13 7.90
N VAL A 169 7.79 17.68 8.60
CA VAL A 169 9.16 17.13 8.56
C VAL A 169 9.19 15.69 9.05
N MET A 170 8.53 15.39 10.18
CA MET A 170 8.44 14.03 10.72
C MET A 170 7.77 13.06 9.73
N THR A 171 6.72 13.52 9.04
CA THR A 171 6.03 12.75 8.01
C THR A 171 6.95 12.42 6.83
N ILE A 172 7.72 13.39 6.36
CA ILE A 172 8.68 13.21 5.26
C ILE A 172 9.82 12.28 5.69
N VAL A 173 10.35 12.45 6.90
CA VAL A 173 11.38 11.56 7.46
C VAL A 173 10.86 10.13 7.56
N LEU A 174 9.65 9.95 8.10
CA LEU A 174 8.99 8.64 8.19
C LEU A 174 8.84 7.99 6.81
N PHE A 175 8.46 8.75 5.79
CA PHE A 175 8.39 8.24 4.41
C PHE A 175 9.72 7.66 3.92
N PHE A 176 10.82 8.39 4.10
CA PHE A 176 12.15 7.90 3.70
C PHE A 176 12.58 6.66 4.48
N ILE A 177 12.25 6.59 5.78
CA ILE A 177 12.48 5.41 6.61
C ILE A 177 11.69 4.22 6.05
N LEU A 178 10.39 4.39 5.79
CA LEU A 178 9.53 3.32 5.28
C LEU A 178 9.94 2.84 3.88
N ILE A 179 10.35 3.75 2.98
CA ILE A 179 10.91 3.35 1.67
C ILE A 179 12.18 2.53 1.84
N SER A 180 13.08 2.97 2.71
CA SER A 180 14.34 2.27 2.97
C SER A 180 14.06 0.88 3.54
N TYR A 181 13.11 0.78 4.47
CA TYR A 181 12.66 -0.50 5.02
C TYR A 181 12.00 -1.37 3.94
N CYS A 182 11.14 -0.82 3.08
CA CYS A 182 10.53 -1.53 1.95
C CYS A 182 11.58 -2.21 1.07
N ARG A 183 12.64 -1.48 0.72
CA ARG A 183 13.74 -1.98 -0.11
C ARG A 183 14.52 -3.09 0.59
N ASN A 184 14.75 -2.96 1.90
CA ASN A 184 15.44 -3.97 2.69
C ASN A 184 14.60 -5.25 2.83
N ILE A 185 13.29 -5.14 3.12
CA ILE A 185 12.39 -6.31 3.14
C ILE A 185 12.41 -7.00 1.78
N GLN A 186 12.28 -6.25 0.67
CA GLN A 186 12.30 -6.84 -0.67
C GLN A 186 13.59 -7.63 -0.95
N LYS A 187 14.75 -7.09 -0.58
CA LYS A 187 16.04 -7.78 -0.71
C LYS A 187 16.05 -9.09 0.08
N ASN A 188 15.59 -9.04 1.34
CA ASN A 188 15.53 -10.22 2.21
C ASN A 188 14.57 -11.29 1.69
N LEU A 189 13.39 -10.89 1.19
CA LEU A 189 12.42 -11.80 0.58
C LEU A 189 12.99 -12.50 -0.65
N ASN A 190 13.64 -11.74 -1.54
CA ASN A 190 14.26 -12.30 -2.74
C ASN A 190 15.40 -13.27 -2.38
N ALA A 191 16.24 -12.94 -1.39
CA ALA A 191 17.29 -13.81 -0.90
C ALA A 191 16.73 -15.13 -0.33
N SER A 192 15.66 -15.06 0.47
CA SER A 192 14.99 -16.24 1.03
C SER A 192 14.40 -17.15 -0.05
N ILE A 193 13.80 -16.58 -1.10
CA ILE A 193 13.28 -17.36 -2.25
C ILE A 193 14.43 -18.09 -2.96
N ILE A 194 15.55 -17.41 -3.19
CA ILE A 194 16.74 -18.00 -3.83
C ILE A 194 17.32 -19.14 -2.97
N LEU A 195 17.45 -18.93 -1.65
CA LEU A 195 17.99 -19.94 -0.73
C LEU A 195 17.09 -21.18 -0.66
N LYS A 196 15.77 -21.00 -0.51
CA LYS A 196 14.80 -22.11 -0.48
C LYS A 196 14.93 -22.98 -1.73
N LYS A 197 15.17 -22.36 -2.88
CA LYS A 197 15.37 -23.08 -4.15
C LYS A 197 16.74 -23.78 -4.23
N LYS A 198 17.81 -23.24 -3.66
CA LYS A 198 19.13 -23.89 -3.63
C LYS A 198 19.18 -25.13 -2.73
N ILE A 199 18.40 -25.14 -1.65
CA ILE A 199 18.36 -26.24 -0.66
C ILE A 199 17.39 -27.36 -1.09
N ALA A 200 16.26 -27.02 -1.73
CA ALA A 200 15.29 -28.02 -2.21
C ALA A 200 15.86 -29.17 -3.11
N PRO A 201 16.84 -28.96 -4.02
CA PRO A 201 17.35 -30.03 -4.87
C PRO A 201 18.19 -31.09 -4.14
N SER A 202 18.62 -30.88 -2.89
CA SER A 202 19.45 -31.84 -2.15
C SER A 202 18.67 -32.80 -1.26
N CYS A 203 17.36 -32.61 -1.05
CA CYS A 203 16.53 -33.47 -0.18
C CYS A 203 15.72 -34.54 -0.93
N TRP A 204 15.90 -34.66 -2.25
CA TRP A 204 15.21 -35.64 -3.10
C TRP A 204 16.19 -36.58 -3.82
N LYS A 205 17.26 -36.98 -3.14
CA LYS A 205 18.16 -38.05 -3.59
C LYS A 205 18.34 -39.09 -2.50
#